data_AF-A0A7V9LHU4-F1
#
_entry.id   AF-A0A7V9LHU4-F1
#
_cell.length_a   1.000
_cell.length_b   1.000
_cell.length_c   1.000
_cell.angle_alpha   90.00
_cell.angle_beta   90.00
_cell.angle_gamma   90.00
#
_symmetry.space_group_name_H-M   'P 1'
#
loop_
_entity.id
_entity.type
_entity.pdbx_description
1 polymer ?
#
loop_
_entity_poly.entity_id
_entity_poly.type
_entity_poly.pdbx_seq_one_letter_code
_entity_poly.pdbx_strand_id
1 'polypeptide(L)'
;MVAQLFKSLRPRLPRLRPEDEFLIAVHTMAKRAAWPASLPEQLRVVADTLKFAGRPLDLDQLAEHFTGRGAWKKRLPDIVESLAALGRLKIERSGERIVLHG
;
A
#
# COMPACT_ATOMS: atom_id res chain seq x y z
N MET A 1 5.68 22.15 37.93
CA MET A 1 5.75 22.35 36.47
C MET A 1 6.76 21.34 35.92
N VAL A 2 6.42 20.04 35.79
CA VAL A 2 6.13 19.30 34.54
C VAL A 2 7.03 19.76 33.36
N ALA A 3 7.89 18.97 32.69
CA ALA A 3 7.98 17.51 32.55
C ALA A 3 9.39 17.02 32.09
N GLN A 4 9.78 15.86 32.65
CA GLN A 4 10.41 14.65 32.07
C GLN A 4 11.29 14.75 30.80
N LEU A 5 12.54 14.27 30.79
CA LEU A 5 13.00 12.86 30.83
C LEU A 5 12.65 12.05 29.56
N PHE A 6 13.51 12.07 28.53
CA PHE A 6 13.64 10.94 27.59
C PHE A 6 15.07 10.83 27.02
N LYS A 7 15.96 10.36 27.91
CA LYS A 7 17.18 9.64 27.56
C LYS A 7 16.78 8.37 26.80
N SER A 8 17.52 8.06 25.73
CA SER A 8 17.53 6.77 25.04
C SER A 8 16.22 6.30 24.42
N LEU A 9 16.17 6.36 23.09
CA LEU A 9 15.85 5.26 22.17
C LEU A 9 15.55 5.92 20.82
N ARG A 10 16.59 6.30 20.06
CA ARG A 10 16.39 6.38 18.60
C ARG A 10 15.92 4.98 18.20
N PRO A 11 14.73 4.81 17.62
CA PRO A 11 14.31 3.50 17.16
C PRO A 11 15.40 3.03 16.22
N ARG A 12 15.97 1.85 16.51
CA ARG A 12 16.82 1.15 15.55
C ARG A 12 15.94 0.97 14.32
N LEU A 13 16.11 1.85 13.34
CA LEU A 13 15.62 1.60 12.00
C LEU A 13 16.16 0.20 11.65
N PRO A 14 15.31 -0.76 11.27
CA PRO A 14 15.80 -1.99 10.68
C PRO A 14 16.76 -1.54 9.56
N ARG A 15 17.97 -2.14 9.49
CA ARG A 15 18.82 -1.94 8.33
C ARG A 15 18.02 -2.42 7.13
N LEU A 16 17.37 -1.49 6.44
CA LEU A 16 16.87 -1.70 5.09
C LEU A 16 18.09 -2.22 4.33
N ARG A 17 17.97 -3.41 3.77
CA ARG A 17 19.06 -3.93 2.95
C ARG A 17 19.18 -2.97 1.76
N PRO A 18 20.37 -2.79 1.16
CA PRO A 18 20.50 -1.91 -0.01
C PRO A 18 19.54 -2.27 -1.14
N GLU A 19 19.10 -3.53 -1.24
CA GLU A 19 18.03 -3.97 -2.14
C GLU A 19 16.64 -3.39 -1.81
N ASP A 20 16.36 -3.02 -0.56
CA ASP A 20 15.12 -2.38 -0.12
C ASP A 20 15.15 -0.84 -0.42
N GLU A 21 16.33 -0.23 -0.44
CA GLU A 21 16.52 1.20 -0.73
C GLU A 21 16.30 1.53 -2.22
N PHE A 22 16.72 0.62 -3.11
CA PHE A 22 16.43 0.71 -4.55
C PHE A 22 14.95 0.58 -4.88
N LEU A 23 14.17 -0.16 -4.07
CA LEU A 23 12.73 -0.33 -4.26
C LEU A 23 11.92 0.87 -3.74
N ILE A 24 12.48 1.64 -2.81
CA ILE A 24 11.82 2.84 -2.25
C ILE A 24 12.12 4.08 -3.10
N ALA A 25 13.35 4.24 -3.60
CA ALA A 25 13.77 5.44 -4.34
C ALA A 25 13.14 5.60 -5.75
N VAL A 26 12.67 4.51 -6.38
CA VAL A 26 11.96 4.61 -7.68
C VAL A 26 10.49 5.03 -7.49
N HIS A 27 9.93 4.88 -6.28
CA HIS A 27 8.53 5.18 -5.99
C HIS A 27 8.27 6.62 -5.54
N THR A 28 9.31 7.45 -5.38
CA THR A 28 9.18 8.82 -4.85
C THR A 28 8.88 9.88 -5.90
N MET A 29 8.53 9.51 -7.13
CA MET A 29 8.03 10.45 -8.12
C MET A 29 6.58 10.14 -8.40
N ALA A 30 5.69 11.06 -8.04
CA ALA A 30 4.23 11.02 -8.22
C ALA A 30 3.80 10.86 -9.70
N LYS A 31 4.09 9.70 -10.28
CA LYS A 31 3.62 9.22 -11.57
C LYS A 31 2.94 7.88 -11.28
N ARG A 32 1.62 7.85 -11.47
CA ARG A 32 0.78 6.64 -11.35
C ARG A 32 1.52 5.42 -11.87
N ALA A 33 1.59 4.35 -11.07
CA ALA A 33 2.30 3.14 -11.43
C ALA A 33 1.59 2.46 -12.62
N ALA A 34 2.37 2.04 -13.63
CA ALA A 34 1.84 1.22 -14.70
C ALA A 34 1.39 -0.13 -14.14
N TRP A 35 0.22 -0.62 -14.54
CA TRP A 35 -0.29 -1.89 -14.05
C TRP A 35 0.61 -3.06 -14.49
N PRO A 36 1.20 -3.84 -13.56
CA PRO A 36 2.09 -4.94 -13.91
C PRO A 36 1.33 -6.11 -14.55
N ALA A 37 1.99 -6.92 -15.36
CA ALA A 37 1.33 -8.03 -16.09
C ALA A 37 1.13 -9.28 -15.22
N SER A 38 2.10 -9.58 -14.35
CA SER A 38 2.09 -10.80 -13.56
C SER A 38 1.25 -10.67 -12.29
N LEU A 39 0.54 -11.74 -11.91
CA LEU A 39 -0.29 -11.75 -10.70
C LEU A 39 0.51 -11.50 -9.41
N PRO A 40 1.70 -12.10 -9.19
CA PRO A 40 2.48 -11.85 -7.99
C PRO A 40 2.90 -10.37 -7.84
N GLU A 41 3.29 -9.72 -8.95
CA GLU A 41 3.62 -8.30 -8.94
C GLU A 41 2.40 -7.41 -8.73
N GLN A 42 1.24 -7.79 -9.27
CA GLN A 42 -0.02 -7.09 -9.03
C GLN A 42 -0.40 -7.12 -7.55
N LEU A 43 -0.31 -8.28 -6.89
CA LEU A 43 -0.54 -8.42 -5.46
C LEU A 43 0.43 -7.54 -4.67
N ARG A 44 1.71 -7.56 -5.05
CA ARG A 44 2.75 -6.76 -4.39
C ARG A 44 2.50 -5.26 -4.52
N VAL A 45 2.26 -4.76 -5.73
CA VAL A 45 2.11 -3.31 -5.96
C VAL A 45 0.88 -2.75 -5.25
N VAL A 46 -0.21 -3.51 -5.15
CA VAL A 46 -1.41 -3.12 -4.41
C VAL A 46 -1.13 -3.05 -2.90
N ALA A 47 -0.49 -4.08 -2.35
CA ALA A 47 -0.13 -4.09 -0.92
C ALA A 47 0.86 -2.97 -0.57
N ASP A 48 1.87 -2.76 -1.42
CA ASP A 48 2.86 -1.68 -1.23
C ASP A 48 2.17 -0.31 -1.30
N THR A 49 1.25 -0.09 -2.25
CA THR A 49 0.50 1.17 -2.36
C THR A 49 -0.29 1.49 -1.09
N LEU A 50 -1.01 0.50 -0.52
CA LEU A 50 -1.77 0.70 0.73
C LEU A 50 -0.86 0.99 1.92
N LYS A 51 0.28 0.29 2.03
CA LYS A 51 1.28 0.55 3.07
C LYS A 51 1.91 1.94 2.96
N PHE A 52 2.28 2.35 1.74
CA PHE A 52 2.86 3.67 1.49
C PHE A 52 1.86 4.80 1.72
N ALA A 53 0.57 4.57 1.46
CA ALA A 53 -0.46 5.57 1.75
C ALA A 53 -0.55 5.91 3.25
N GLY A 54 -0.21 4.96 4.14
CA GLY A 54 -0.20 5.15 5.59
C GLY A 54 -1.55 5.53 6.19
N ARG A 55 -2.63 5.41 5.42
CA ARG A 55 -4.01 5.74 5.76
C ARG A 55 -4.97 4.78 5.06
N PRO A 56 -6.18 4.56 5.59
CA PRO A 56 -7.20 3.80 4.89
C PRO A 56 -7.54 4.45 3.54
N LEU A 57 -7.66 3.63 2.50
CA LEU A 57 -8.07 4.06 1.16
C LEU A 57 -9.31 3.28 0.73
N ASP A 58 -10.20 3.90 -0.04
CA ASP A 58 -11.20 3.12 -0.78
C ASP A 58 -10.67 2.63 -2.14
N LEU A 59 -11.49 1.85 -2.84
CA LEU A 59 -11.13 1.28 -4.14
C LEU A 59 -10.88 2.33 -5.23
N ASP A 60 -11.63 3.44 -5.25
CA ASP A 60 -11.47 4.50 -6.24
C ASP A 60 -10.18 5.30 -5.95
N GLN A 61 -9.93 5.64 -4.69
CA GLN A 61 -8.68 6.27 -4.25
C GLN A 61 -7.48 5.38 -4.57
N LEU A 62 -7.58 4.08 -4.30
CA LEU A 62 -6.54 3.12 -4.66
C LEU A 62 -6.33 3.07 -6.18
N ALA A 63 -7.39 3.13 -6.97
CA ALA A 63 -7.31 3.14 -8.43
C ALA A 63 -6.59 4.39 -8.98
N GLU A 64 -6.64 5.54 -8.30
CA GLU A 64 -5.92 6.75 -8.70
C GLU A 64 -4.39 6.57 -8.73
N HIS A 65 -3.86 5.61 -7.96
CA HIS A 65 -2.42 5.30 -7.93
C HIS A 65 -1.95 4.51 -9.17
N PHE A 66 -2.86 3.97 -9.97
CA PHE A 66 -2.54 3.14 -11.12
C PHE A 66 -2.91 3.79 -12.46
N THR A 67 -2.18 3.43 -13.51
CA THR A 67 -2.45 3.85 -14.89
C THR A 67 -2.45 2.67 -15.85
N GLY A 68 -3.20 2.78 -16.95
CA GLY A 68 -3.33 1.75 -17.97
C GLY A 68 -4.74 1.64 -18.55
N ARG A 69 -4.90 0.80 -19.59
CA ARG A 69 -6.20 0.56 -20.23
C ARG A 69 -7.05 -0.43 -19.43
N GLY A 70 -8.36 -0.20 -19.39
CA GLY A 70 -9.32 -0.60 -18.34
C GLY A 70 -9.48 -2.08 -17.93
N ALA A 71 -8.67 -3.03 -18.42
CA ALA A 71 -8.69 -4.41 -17.94
C ALA A 71 -8.28 -4.50 -16.45
N TRP A 72 -7.32 -3.67 -16.02
CA TRP A 72 -6.83 -3.68 -14.64
C TRP A 72 -7.87 -3.23 -13.61
N LYS A 73 -8.77 -2.30 -13.96
CA LYS A 73 -9.83 -1.82 -13.06
C LYS A 73 -10.76 -2.94 -12.60
N LYS A 74 -11.01 -3.93 -13.48
CA LYS A 74 -11.79 -5.12 -13.14
C LYS A 74 -11.01 -6.10 -12.25
N ARG A 75 -9.68 -6.13 -12.36
CA ARG A 75 -8.81 -7.02 -11.56
C ARG A 75 -8.54 -6.48 -10.16
N LEU A 76 -8.58 -5.16 -9.98
CA LEU A 76 -8.25 -4.52 -8.70
C LEU A 76 -9.14 -5.03 -7.54
N PRO A 77 -10.47 -5.13 -7.68
CA PRO A 77 -11.31 -5.72 -6.64
C PRO A 77 -10.93 -7.17 -6.30
N ASP A 78 -10.72 -8.02 -7.31
CA ASP A 78 -10.35 -9.44 -7.11
C ASP A 78 -9.02 -9.60 -6.34
N ILE A 79 -8.04 -8.74 -6.65
CA ILE A 79 -6.74 -8.71 -5.97
C ILE A 79 -6.89 -8.28 -4.51
N VAL A 80 -7.71 -7.26 -4.26
CA VAL A 80 -7.97 -6.77 -2.91
C VAL A 80 -8.65 -7.85 -2.06
N GLU A 81 -9.67 -8.52 -2.60
CA GLU A 81 -10.33 -9.66 -1.95
C GLU A 81 -9.35 -10.81 -1.70
N SER A 82 -8.47 -11.11 -2.65
CA SER A 82 -7.41 -12.12 -2.48
C SER A 82 -6.45 -11.76 -1.35
N LEU A 83 -6.00 -10.51 -1.28
CA LEU A 83 -5.11 -10.03 -0.21
C LEU A 83 -5.81 -10.04 1.16
N ALA A 84 -7.12 -9.75 1.20
CA ALA A 84 -7.91 -9.86 2.41
C ALA A 84 -8.08 -11.30 2.88
N ALA A 85 -8.35 -12.24 1.95
CA ALA A 85 -8.41 -13.66 2.24
C ALA A 85 -7.06 -14.21 2.76
N LEU A 86 -5.95 -13.64 2.31
CA LEU A 86 -4.60 -13.94 2.80
C LEU A 86 -4.26 -13.25 4.14
N GLY A 87 -5.18 -12.46 4.71
CA GLY A 87 -4.97 -11.70 5.95
C GLY A 87 -3.96 -10.55 5.82
N ARG A 88 -3.66 -10.11 4.59
CA ARG A 88 -2.72 -9.02 4.32
C ARG A 88 -3.37 -7.65 4.26
N LEU A 89 -4.68 -7.61 4.05
CA LEU A 89 -5.50 -6.41 4.09
C LEU A 89 -6.72 -6.67 4.97
N LYS A 90 -7.26 -5.61 5.59
CA LYS A 90 -8.59 -5.66 6.20
C LYS A 90 -9.54 -4.84 5.34
N ILE A 91 -10.67 -5.45 4.98
CA ILE A 91 -11.77 -4.79 4.28
C ILE A 91 -12.81 -4.39 5.32
N GLU A 92 -13.09 -3.11 5.42
CA GLU A 92 -14.17 -2.57 6.24
C GLU A 92 -15.25 -2.01 5.32
N ARG A 93 -16.49 -2.49 5.49
CA ARG A 93 -17.64 -2.02 4.71
C ARG A 93 -18.42 -1.02 5.58
N SER A 94 -18.31 0.27 5.25
CA SER A 94 -19.03 1.34 5.94
C SER A 94 -20.10 1.90 5.00
N GLY A 95 -21.34 1.40 5.15
CA GLY A 95 -22.44 1.76 4.26
C GLY A 95 -22.19 1.25 2.83
N GLU A 96 -22.16 2.17 1.86
CA GLU A 96 -21.91 1.88 0.45
C GLU A 96 -20.41 1.85 0.08
N ARG A 97 -19.53 2.32 0.98
CA ARG A 97 -18.09 2.45 0.70
C ARG A 97 -17.29 1.28 1.28
N ILE A 98 -16.35 0.78 0.49
CA ILE A 98 -15.37 -0.21 0.91
C ILE A 98 -14.09 0.53 1.30
N VAL A 99 -13.66 0.38 2.55
CA VAL A 99 -12.43 0.95 3.10
C VAL A 99 -11.40 -0.15 3.27
N LEU A 100 -10.20 0.08 2.74
CA LEU A 100 -9.09 -0.85 2.74
C LEU A 100 -8.03 -0.39 3.73
N HIS A 101 -7.66 -1.29 4.62
CA HIS A 101 -6.56 -1.12 5.57
C HIS A 101 -5.42 -2.06 5.16
N GLY A 102 -4.18 -1.57 5.11
CA GLY A 102 -2.99 -2.34 4.74
C GLY A 102 -1.79 -2.14 5.65
#